data_AF-A0A1I7SB62-F1
#
_entry.id   AF-A0A1I7SB62-F1
#
_cell.length_a   1.000
_cell.length_b   1.000
_cell.length_c   1.000
_cell.angle_alpha   90.00
_cell.angle_beta   90.00
_cell.angle_gamma   90.00
#
_symmetry.space_group_name_H-M   'P 1'
#
loop_
_entity.id
_entity.type
_entity.pdbx_description
1 polymer ?
#
loop_
_entity_poly.entity_id
_entity_poly.type
_entity_poly.pdbx_seq_one_letter_code
_entity_poly.pdbx_strand_id
1 'polypeptide(L)'
;MNALRGVKVVELCGVAPVPFCGQILADFGADVTLINKVTSSFSAGFTRNKKIIQLDYESDIAKIRDLINEADVLLDPYRPGILEAMGLDPSILFDSNPRLIVCRISGYGQTGEMRMKAGHDLNFLALSGILPLITNANNRPWPPANILSDFAAGSLSGAFGILAALAERERTGRGGVVDASITDAVTYLSSFLFAHKENKLIWDEQIGCFKGNNPHYRIYSTKDNKFIAVGALEPKYQIMVMKTLGIDVSLITKFKKLTAIMEEKFKKKTREEWTQIFNNIDACVTPVLDIDEVQNNSLQRSRGIFKDGDALPQPSPRIYPSTIYAKISSKL
;
A
#
# COMPACT_ATOMS: atom_id res chain seq x y z
N MET A 1 -14.93 0.13 12.34
CA MET A 1 -14.96 1.53 11.84
C MET A 1 -16.07 1.54 10.82
N ASN A 2 -16.98 2.51 10.84
CA ASN A 2 -18.27 2.38 10.14
C ASN A 2 -18.47 3.50 9.09
N ALA A 3 -17.38 4.03 8.53
CA ALA A 3 -17.42 5.15 7.59
C ALA A 3 -18.15 4.81 6.28
N LEU A 4 -18.13 3.53 5.89
CA LEU A 4 -18.83 3.01 4.71
C LEU A 4 -20.07 2.20 5.06
N ARG A 5 -20.60 2.37 6.28
CA ARG A 5 -21.83 1.68 6.70
C ARG A 5 -22.97 2.04 5.74
N GLY A 6 -23.60 1.00 5.20
CA GLY A 6 -24.71 1.13 4.26
C GLY A 6 -24.29 1.04 2.79
N VAL A 7 -22.98 1.07 2.49
CA VAL A 7 -22.47 0.80 1.13
C VAL A 7 -22.46 -0.72 0.90
N LYS A 8 -23.19 -1.18 -0.11
CA LYS A 8 -23.21 -2.59 -0.54
C LYS A 8 -22.22 -2.82 -1.68
N VAL A 9 -21.34 -3.81 -1.52
CA VAL A 9 -20.31 -4.12 -2.51
C VAL A 9 -20.45 -5.57 -2.94
N VAL A 10 -20.50 -5.80 -4.25
CA VAL A 10 -20.32 -7.12 -4.85
C VAL A 10 -18.89 -7.23 -5.35
N GLU A 11 -18.15 -8.22 -4.86
CA GLU A 11 -16.79 -8.51 -5.25
C GLU A 11 -16.75 -9.82 -6.05
N LEU A 12 -16.32 -9.76 -7.32
CA LEU A 12 -16.06 -10.96 -8.09
C LEU A 12 -14.69 -11.52 -7.70
N CYS A 13 -14.59 -12.85 -7.57
CA CYS A 13 -13.35 -13.51 -7.17
C CYS A 13 -12.18 -13.16 -8.10
N GLY A 14 -11.11 -12.63 -7.50
CA GLY A 14 -9.89 -12.26 -8.18
C GLY A 14 -8.64 -12.57 -7.35
N VAL A 15 -7.53 -11.93 -7.70
CA VAL A 15 -6.24 -12.06 -7.01
C VAL A 15 -5.76 -10.69 -6.55
N ALA A 16 -4.88 -10.69 -5.53
CA ALA A 16 -4.13 -9.56 -4.96
C ALA A 16 -4.85 -8.20 -4.92
N PRO A 17 -4.84 -7.35 -5.98
CA PRO A 17 -5.38 -6.00 -5.92
C PRO A 17 -6.87 -5.90 -5.58
N VAL A 18 -7.74 -6.68 -6.24
CA VAL A 18 -9.19 -6.59 -6.02
C VAL A 18 -9.60 -7.14 -4.66
N PRO A 19 -9.15 -8.32 -4.22
CA PRO A 19 -9.45 -8.81 -2.89
C PRO A 19 -9.01 -7.87 -1.78
N PHE A 20 -7.85 -7.22 -1.90
CA PHE A 20 -7.42 -6.24 -0.90
C PHE A 20 -8.21 -4.93 -0.99
N CYS A 21 -8.60 -4.47 -2.18
CA CYS A 21 -9.54 -3.35 -2.35
C CYS A 21 -10.87 -3.63 -1.62
N GLY A 22 -11.47 -4.80 -1.85
CA GLY A 22 -12.69 -5.21 -1.15
C GLY A 22 -12.49 -5.34 0.38
N GLN A 23 -11.30 -5.77 0.82
CA GLN A 23 -10.96 -5.83 2.25
C GLN A 23 -10.88 -4.45 2.87
N ILE A 24 -10.31 -3.46 2.17
CA ILE A 24 -10.30 -2.06 2.60
C ILE A 24 -11.75 -1.60 2.78
N LEU A 25 -12.61 -1.77 1.78
CA LEU A 25 -14.02 -1.34 1.90
C LEU A 25 -14.73 -2.01 3.07
N ALA A 26 -14.55 -3.32 3.25
CA ALA A 26 -15.13 -4.08 4.36
C ALA A 26 -14.61 -3.60 5.72
N ASP A 27 -13.30 -3.36 5.85
CA ASP A 27 -12.67 -2.89 7.09
C ASP A 27 -13.14 -1.47 7.51
N PHE A 28 -13.53 -0.66 6.53
CA PHE A 28 -14.15 0.66 6.76
C PHE A 28 -15.68 0.61 6.89
N GLY A 29 -16.29 -0.58 6.85
CA GLY A 29 -17.67 -0.85 7.26
C GLY A 29 -18.67 -1.08 6.12
N ALA A 30 -18.22 -1.25 4.88
CA ALA A 30 -19.08 -1.64 3.77
C ALA A 30 -19.58 -3.09 3.94
N ASP A 31 -20.77 -3.39 3.44
CA ASP A 31 -21.30 -4.74 3.35
C ASP A 31 -20.78 -5.39 2.06
N VAL A 32 -19.70 -6.16 2.18
CA VAL A 32 -19.01 -6.77 1.03
C VAL A 32 -19.40 -8.23 0.88
N THR A 33 -20.04 -8.56 -0.25
CA THR A 33 -20.31 -9.93 -0.67
C THR A 33 -19.31 -10.36 -1.73
N LEU A 34 -18.39 -11.25 -1.34
CA LEU A 34 -17.46 -11.94 -2.25
C LEU A 34 -18.17 -13.13 -2.90
N ILE A 35 -18.30 -13.09 -4.22
CA ILE A 35 -18.77 -14.21 -5.03
C ILE A 35 -17.54 -15.04 -5.41
N ASN A 36 -17.36 -16.17 -4.73
CA ASN A 36 -16.29 -17.12 -5.02
C ASN A 36 -16.72 -18.13 -6.08
N LYS A 37 -15.82 -18.49 -6.98
CA LYS A 37 -16.09 -19.52 -7.98
C LYS A 37 -16.11 -20.88 -7.28
N VAL A 38 -17.15 -21.69 -7.53
CA VAL A 38 -17.31 -23.04 -6.94
C VAL A 38 -16.07 -23.92 -7.15
N THR A 39 -15.33 -23.71 -8.25
CA THR A 39 -14.14 -24.50 -8.62
C THR A 39 -12.82 -23.95 -8.06
N SER A 40 -12.82 -22.83 -7.33
CA SER A 40 -11.60 -22.21 -6.81
C SER A 40 -11.30 -22.67 -5.38
N SER A 41 -10.21 -23.42 -5.19
CA SER A 41 -9.63 -23.69 -3.87
C SER A 41 -8.71 -22.57 -3.37
N PHE A 42 -8.42 -21.58 -4.22
CA PHE A 42 -7.55 -20.46 -3.90
C PHE A 42 -8.32 -19.35 -3.17
N SER A 43 -7.87 -19.00 -1.96
CA SER A 43 -8.27 -17.78 -1.27
C SER A 43 -7.10 -16.81 -1.27
N ALA A 44 -7.35 -15.57 -1.69
CA ALA A 44 -6.36 -14.49 -1.62
C ALA A 44 -6.02 -14.06 -0.17
N GLY A 45 -6.65 -14.67 0.85
CA GLY A 45 -6.40 -14.37 2.27
C GLY A 45 -7.10 -13.10 2.79
N PHE A 46 -7.83 -12.39 1.93
CA PHE A 46 -8.50 -11.13 2.23
C PHE A 46 -10.02 -11.31 2.35
N THR A 47 -10.45 -12.04 3.37
CA THR A 47 -11.85 -12.40 3.61
C THR A 47 -12.43 -11.83 4.90
N ARG A 48 -11.63 -11.13 5.71
CA ARG A 48 -12.08 -10.54 6.98
C ARG A 48 -13.21 -9.55 6.70
N ASN A 49 -14.27 -9.58 7.51
CA ASN A 49 -15.45 -8.72 7.39
C ASN A 49 -16.27 -8.89 6.08
N LYS A 50 -16.00 -9.90 5.26
CA LYS A 50 -16.77 -10.18 4.03
C LYS A 50 -17.73 -11.34 4.21
N LYS A 51 -18.88 -11.27 3.55
CA LYS A 51 -19.75 -12.43 3.31
C LYS A 51 -19.26 -13.16 2.07
N ILE A 52 -19.00 -14.46 2.17
CA ILE A 52 -18.57 -15.28 1.03
C ILE A 52 -19.75 -16.13 0.58
N ILE A 53 -20.06 -16.07 -0.71
CA ILE A 53 -21.02 -16.99 -1.35
C ILE A 53 -20.33 -17.70 -2.51
N GLN A 54 -20.73 -18.95 -2.77
CA GLN A 54 -20.26 -19.71 -3.92
C GLN A 54 -21.35 -19.70 -4.99
N LEU A 55 -21.01 -19.23 -6.18
CA LEU A 55 -21.89 -19.25 -7.35
C LEU A 55 -21.08 -19.66 -8.57
N ASP A 56 -21.72 -20.36 -9.49
CA ASP A 56 -21.16 -20.61 -10.81
C ASP A 56 -21.53 -19.45 -11.76
N TYR A 57 -20.52 -18.90 -12.43
CA TYR A 57 -20.71 -17.66 -13.19
C TYR A 57 -21.50 -17.87 -14.48
N GLU A 58 -21.66 -19.11 -14.93
CA GLU A 58 -22.44 -19.43 -16.12
C GLU A 58 -23.88 -19.75 -15.71
N SER A 59 -24.08 -20.68 -14.77
CA SER A 59 -25.43 -21.14 -14.41
C SER A 59 -26.16 -20.20 -13.45
N ASP A 60 -25.45 -19.45 -12.60
CA ASP A 60 -26.05 -18.51 -11.63
C ASP A 60 -26.01 -17.05 -12.09
N ILE A 61 -25.72 -16.77 -13.36
CA ILE A 61 -25.50 -15.40 -13.85
C ILE A 61 -26.68 -14.43 -13.57
N ALA A 62 -27.91 -14.93 -13.61
CA ALA A 62 -29.10 -14.15 -13.28
C ALA A 62 -29.08 -13.69 -11.81
N LYS A 63 -28.73 -14.60 -10.89
CA LYS A 63 -28.59 -14.29 -9.45
C LYS A 63 -27.44 -13.34 -9.19
N ILE A 64 -26.33 -13.45 -9.93
CA ILE A 64 -25.22 -12.51 -9.85
C ILE A 64 -25.68 -11.12 -10.28
N ARG A 65 -26.44 -10.99 -11.38
CA ARG A 65 -27.03 -9.71 -11.80
C ARG A 65 -27.97 -9.14 -10.76
N ASP A 66 -28.83 -9.96 -10.14
CA ASP A 66 -29.74 -9.49 -9.09
C ASP A 66 -28.99 -8.89 -7.90
N LEU A 67 -27.89 -9.53 -7.46
CA LEU A 67 -27.03 -8.99 -6.41
C LEU A 67 -26.39 -7.65 -6.83
N ILE A 68 -25.95 -7.53 -8.09
CA ILE A 68 -25.33 -6.30 -8.62
C ILE A 68 -26.37 -5.18 -8.76
N ASN A 69 -27.61 -5.50 -9.14
CA ASN A 69 -28.70 -4.54 -9.26
C ASN A 69 -29.04 -3.87 -7.92
N GLU A 70 -28.81 -4.55 -6.80
CA GLU A 70 -29.00 -3.99 -5.47
C GLU A 70 -27.72 -3.39 -4.84
N ALA A 71 -26.58 -3.49 -5.53
CA ALA A 71 -25.29 -3.05 -5.01
C ALA A 71 -25.02 -1.56 -5.29
N ASP A 72 -24.17 -0.96 -4.46
CA ASP A 72 -23.57 0.34 -4.74
C ASP A 72 -22.32 0.23 -5.60
N VAL A 73 -21.56 -0.85 -5.40
CA VAL A 73 -20.25 -1.07 -6.04
C VAL A 73 -20.13 -2.50 -6.55
N LEU A 74 -19.62 -2.65 -7.77
CA LEU A 74 -19.13 -3.90 -8.33
C LEU A 74 -17.60 -3.82 -8.48
N LEU A 75 -16.87 -4.78 -7.92
CA LEU A 75 -15.43 -4.94 -8.14
C LEU A 75 -15.17 -5.99 -9.23
N ASP A 76 -14.57 -5.56 -10.33
CA ASP A 76 -14.16 -6.38 -11.48
C ASP A 76 -12.64 -6.61 -11.46
N PRO A 77 -12.17 -7.85 -11.24
CA PRO A 77 -10.75 -8.21 -11.26
C PRO A 77 -10.23 -8.67 -12.61
N TYR A 78 -11.08 -8.71 -13.64
CA TYR A 78 -10.75 -9.40 -14.88
C TYR A 78 -10.09 -8.49 -15.91
N ARG A 79 -9.52 -9.13 -16.93
CA ARG A 79 -9.03 -8.43 -18.10
C ARG A 79 -10.20 -7.73 -18.82
N PRO A 80 -9.92 -6.63 -19.53
CA PRO A 80 -10.94 -5.94 -20.32
C PRO A 80 -11.70 -6.91 -21.23
N GLY A 81 -13.02 -6.76 -21.29
CA GLY A 81 -13.92 -7.60 -22.10
C GLY A 81 -14.43 -8.88 -21.41
N ILE A 82 -13.82 -9.34 -20.31
CA ILE A 82 -14.27 -10.56 -19.64
C ILE A 82 -15.60 -10.35 -18.91
N LEU A 83 -15.76 -9.21 -18.23
CA LEU A 83 -17.01 -8.88 -17.55
C LEU A 83 -18.19 -8.80 -18.53
N GLU A 84 -17.95 -8.21 -19.69
CA GLU A 84 -18.88 -8.13 -20.81
C GLU A 84 -19.20 -9.53 -21.37
N ALA A 85 -18.20 -10.37 -21.58
CA ALA A 85 -18.38 -11.74 -22.06
C ALA A 85 -19.17 -12.62 -21.08
N MET A 86 -19.13 -12.32 -19.78
CA MET A 86 -19.96 -12.95 -18.75
C MET A 86 -21.41 -12.43 -18.76
N GLY A 87 -21.73 -11.42 -19.57
CA GLY A 87 -23.05 -10.78 -19.57
C GLY A 87 -23.29 -9.84 -18.39
N LEU A 88 -22.22 -9.23 -17.87
CA LEU A 88 -22.22 -8.20 -16.83
C LEU A 88 -21.68 -6.86 -17.38
N ASP A 89 -21.99 -6.54 -18.63
CA ASP A 89 -21.56 -5.30 -19.28
C ASP A 89 -22.03 -4.07 -18.48
N PRO A 90 -21.12 -3.15 -18.06
CA PRO A 90 -21.49 -1.96 -17.30
C PRO A 90 -22.56 -1.11 -17.97
N SER A 91 -22.54 -0.98 -19.30
CA SER A 91 -23.53 -0.19 -20.04
C SER A 91 -24.95 -0.74 -19.86
N ILE A 92 -25.10 -2.06 -19.81
CA ILE A 92 -26.38 -2.74 -19.59
C ILE A 92 -26.76 -2.68 -18.10
N LEU A 93 -25.80 -2.85 -17.20
CA LEU A 93 -26.04 -2.78 -15.75
C LEU A 93 -26.53 -1.40 -15.30
N PHE A 94 -26.15 -0.33 -15.99
CA PHE A 94 -26.62 1.02 -15.68
C PHE A 94 -28.10 1.25 -16.03
N ASP A 95 -28.70 0.45 -16.92
CA ASP A 95 -30.12 0.55 -17.24
C ASP A 95 -30.99 0.11 -16.05
N SER A 96 -30.58 -0.93 -15.32
CA SER A 96 -31.27 -1.43 -14.13
C SER A 96 -30.81 -0.76 -12.84
N ASN A 97 -29.54 -0.36 -12.76
CA ASN A 97 -28.96 0.32 -11.61
C ASN A 97 -28.08 1.51 -12.06
N PRO A 98 -28.68 2.69 -12.36
CA PRO A 98 -27.93 3.88 -12.79
C PRO A 98 -27.05 4.49 -11.69
N ARG A 99 -27.13 3.98 -10.46
CA ARG A 99 -26.32 4.38 -9.29
C ARG A 99 -25.11 3.48 -9.06
N LEU A 100 -24.96 2.40 -9.84
CA LEU A 100 -23.88 1.44 -9.69
C LEU A 100 -22.52 2.07 -10.02
N ILE A 101 -21.53 1.81 -9.17
CA ILE A 101 -20.13 2.09 -9.47
C ILE A 101 -19.45 0.78 -9.84
N VAL A 102 -18.94 0.67 -11.07
CA VAL A 102 -18.16 -0.50 -11.50
C VAL A 102 -16.68 -0.13 -11.43
N CYS A 103 -15.96 -0.66 -10.45
CA CYS A 103 -14.52 -0.47 -10.34
C CYS A 103 -13.79 -1.65 -10.98
N ARG A 104 -13.03 -1.35 -12.04
CA ARG A 104 -12.28 -2.32 -12.81
C ARG A 104 -10.80 -2.12 -12.52
N ILE A 105 -10.19 -3.03 -11.78
CA ILE A 105 -8.77 -2.94 -11.44
C ILE A 105 -7.99 -3.87 -12.37
N SER A 106 -7.22 -3.28 -13.29
CA SER A 106 -6.44 -4.05 -14.27
C SER A 106 -5.01 -3.51 -14.37
N GLY A 107 -4.09 -4.36 -14.83
CA GLY A 107 -2.68 -4.02 -14.91
C GLY A 107 -2.36 -2.79 -15.77
N TYR A 108 -2.98 -2.73 -16.95
CA TYR A 108 -2.68 -1.75 -18.01
C TYR A 108 -3.87 -0.85 -18.37
N GLY A 109 -4.95 -0.87 -17.57
CA GLY A 109 -6.19 -0.14 -17.84
C GLY A 109 -7.15 -0.85 -18.81
N GLN A 110 -8.32 -0.25 -19.04
CA GLN A 110 -9.35 -0.80 -19.93
C GLN A 110 -9.10 -0.50 -21.43
N THR A 111 -8.17 0.40 -21.74
CA THR A 111 -7.88 0.85 -23.12
C THR A 111 -6.39 0.80 -23.44
N GLY A 112 -6.02 1.11 -24.69
CA GLY A 112 -4.62 1.07 -25.15
C GLY A 112 -4.16 -0.30 -25.66
N GLU A 113 -2.94 -0.34 -26.22
CA GLU A 113 -2.37 -1.51 -26.91
C GLU A 113 -2.07 -2.68 -25.97
N MET A 114 -1.79 -2.37 -24.70
CA MET A 114 -1.42 -3.37 -23.70
C MET A 114 -2.62 -3.92 -22.92
N ARG A 115 -3.84 -3.42 -23.13
CA ARG A 115 -5.03 -3.76 -22.32
C ARG A 115 -5.32 -5.26 -22.19
N MET A 116 -5.00 -6.04 -23.23
CA MET A 116 -5.20 -7.50 -23.24
C MET A 116 -3.96 -8.31 -22.81
N LYS A 117 -2.80 -7.65 -22.64
CA LYS A 117 -1.55 -8.33 -22.29
C LYS A 117 -1.60 -8.82 -20.85
N ALA A 118 -0.96 -9.96 -20.61
CA ALA A 118 -0.72 -10.46 -19.28
C ALA A 118 0.35 -9.61 -18.57
N GLY A 119 0.29 -9.57 -17.24
CA GLY A 119 1.29 -8.96 -16.40
C GLY A 119 1.01 -9.25 -14.94
N HIS A 120 2.03 -9.09 -14.12
CA HIS A 120 1.97 -9.07 -12.66
C HIS A 120 2.57 -7.76 -12.15
N ASP A 121 2.51 -7.54 -10.84
CA ASP A 121 3.07 -6.38 -10.13
C ASP A 121 4.36 -5.84 -10.77
N LEU A 122 5.35 -6.71 -10.96
CA LEU A 122 6.66 -6.34 -11.47
C LEU A 122 6.63 -5.77 -12.88
N ASN A 123 5.74 -6.25 -13.76
CA ASN A 123 5.60 -5.74 -15.12
C ASN A 123 5.03 -4.32 -15.11
N PHE A 124 4.04 -4.06 -14.26
CA PHE A 124 3.43 -2.74 -14.10
C PHE A 124 4.45 -1.75 -13.51
N LEU A 125 5.18 -2.18 -12.47
CA LEU A 125 6.26 -1.37 -11.86
C LEU A 125 7.38 -1.08 -12.86
N ALA A 126 7.77 -2.05 -13.69
CA ALA A 126 8.82 -1.86 -14.69
C ALA A 126 8.46 -0.77 -15.72
N LEU A 127 7.19 -0.69 -16.11
CA LEU A 127 6.71 0.30 -17.08
C LEU A 127 6.45 1.69 -16.47
N SER A 128 6.37 1.80 -15.15
CA SER A 128 6.23 3.08 -14.46
C SER A 128 7.46 3.99 -14.55
N GLY A 129 8.62 3.45 -14.91
CA GLY A 129 9.91 4.15 -14.90
C GLY A 129 10.57 4.24 -13.52
N ILE A 130 9.97 3.65 -12.48
CA ILE A 130 10.40 3.81 -11.08
C ILE A 130 11.29 2.67 -10.59
N LEU A 131 11.14 1.48 -11.15
CA LEU A 131 11.95 0.31 -10.78
C LEU A 131 13.47 0.57 -10.82
N PRO A 132 14.04 1.33 -11.79
CA PRO A 132 15.46 1.67 -11.78
C PRO A 132 15.94 2.49 -10.56
N LEU A 133 15.03 3.12 -9.82
CA LEU A 133 15.35 3.87 -8.59
C LEU A 133 15.37 2.97 -7.34
N ILE A 134 14.87 1.75 -7.45
CA ILE A 134 14.81 0.77 -6.37
C ILE A 134 15.83 -0.31 -6.68
N THR A 135 17.04 -0.19 -6.12
CA THR A 135 18.17 -1.07 -6.47
C THR A 135 18.66 -1.87 -5.27
N ASN A 136 19.30 -3.00 -5.56
CA ASN A 136 20.09 -3.73 -4.58
C ASN A 136 21.52 -3.15 -4.46
N ALA A 137 22.36 -3.77 -3.64
CA ALA A 137 23.75 -3.35 -3.41
C ALA A 137 24.64 -3.28 -4.67
N ASN A 138 24.25 -3.95 -5.76
CA ASN A 138 24.97 -3.96 -7.04
C ASN A 138 24.33 -3.03 -8.08
N ASN A 139 23.49 -2.07 -7.66
CA ASN A 139 22.73 -1.18 -8.55
C ASN A 139 21.80 -1.90 -9.53
N ARG A 140 21.45 -3.16 -9.27
CA ARG A 140 20.46 -3.89 -10.07
C ARG A 140 19.05 -3.52 -9.59
N PRO A 141 18.12 -3.14 -10.48
CA PRO A 141 16.73 -2.91 -10.10
C PRO A 141 16.14 -4.13 -9.37
N TRP A 142 15.47 -3.90 -8.24
CA TRP A 142 15.03 -4.94 -7.31
C TRP A 142 13.55 -4.75 -6.95
N PRO A 143 12.70 -5.79 -7.07
CA PRO A 143 11.28 -5.68 -6.77
C PRO A 143 11.04 -5.48 -5.26
N PRO A 144 10.29 -4.44 -4.84
CA PRO A 144 9.93 -4.21 -3.44
C PRO A 144 8.72 -5.08 -3.04
N ALA A 145 8.87 -6.41 -3.16
CA ALA A 145 7.74 -7.34 -3.15
C ALA A 145 6.66 -6.89 -4.16
N ASN A 146 5.38 -6.99 -3.81
CA ASN A 146 4.26 -6.47 -4.60
C ASN A 146 3.50 -5.32 -3.91
N ILE A 147 4.16 -4.59 -3.01
CA ILE A 147 3.49 -3.54 -2.22
C ILE A 147 3.19 -2.28 -3.03
N LEU A 148 4.05 -1.93 -4.00
CA LEU A 148 3.90 -0.69 -4.77
C LEU A 148 2.84 -0.81 -5.85
N SER A 149 2.80 -1.90 -6.63
CA SER A 149 1.86 -2.00 -7.74
C SER A 149 0.55 -2.65 -7.30
N ASP A 150 0.54 -3.91 -6.84
CA ASP A 150 -0.73 -4.59 -6.52
C ASP A 150 -1.50 -3.88 -5.41
N PHE A 151 -0.82 -3.45 -4.34
CA PHE A 151 -1.49 -2.92 -3.15
C PHE A 151 -1.59 -1.40 -3.14
N ALA A 152 -0.48 -0.67 -3.23
CA ALA A 152 -0.54 0.79 -3.20
C ALA A 152 -1.18 1.37 -4.47
N ALA A 153 -0.71 0.98 -5.66
CA ALA A 153 -1.26 1.51 -6.90
C ALA A 153 -2.60 0.86 -7.29
N GLY A 154 -2.76 -0.45 -7.14
CA GLY A 154 -3.96 -1.17 -7.50
C GLY A 154 -5.07 -1.02 -6.47
N SER A 155 -4.86 -1.62 -5.29
CA SER A 155 -5.91 -1.73 -4.27
C SER A 155 -6.31 -0.37 -3.69
N LEU A 156 -5.34 0.42 -3.21
CA LEU A 156 -5.63 1.70 -2.57
C LEU A 156 -6.15 2.74 -3.56
N SER A 157 -5.62 2.81 -4.79
CA SER A 157 -6.17 3.73 -5.80
C SER A 157 -7.55 3.30 -6.28
N GLY A 158 -7.81 1.99 -6.41
CA GLY A 158 -9.16 1.47 -6.69
C GLY A 158 -10.16 1.87 -5.60
N ALA A 159 -9.80 1.64 -4.33
CA ALA A 159 -10.61 2.06 -3.19
C ALA A 159 -10.82 3.59 -3.18
N PHE A 160 -9.78 4.39 -3.42
CA PHE A 160 -9.90 5.84 -3.53
C PHE A 160 -10.83 6.25 -4.67
N GLY A 161 -10.71 5.65 -5.86
CA GLY A 161 -11.57 5.92 -7.00
C GLY A 161 -13.05 5.60 -6.71
N ILE A 162 -13.32 4.51 -6.00
CA ILE A 162 -14.67 4.16 -5.53
C ILE A 162 -15.20 5.22 -4.57
N LEU A 163 -14.41 5.67 -3.59
CA LEU A 163 -14.83 6.71 -2.66
C LEU A 163 -15.11 8.05 -3.37
N ALA A 164 -14.27 8.42 -4.34
CA ALA A 164 -14.48 9.60 -5.16
C ALA A 164 -15.77 9.50 -5.99
N ALA A 165 -16.01 8.35 -6.63
CA ALA A 165 -17.22 8.09 -7.40
C ALA A 165 -18.48 8.06 -6.51
N LEU A 166 -18.40 7.50 -5.30
CA LEU A 166 -19.47 7.54 -4.31
C LEU A 166 -19.80 8.99 -3.92
N ALA A 167 -18.78 9.82 -3.66
CA ALA A 167 -18.97 11.23 -3.33
C ALA A 167 -19.57 12.04 -4.49
N GLU A 168 -19.18 11.76 -5.73
CA GLU A 168 -19.79 12.36 -6.92
C GLU A 168 -21.26 11.94 -7.05
N ARG A 169 -21.54 10.64 -6.88
CA ARG A 169 -22.88 10.06 -6.98
C ARG A 169 -23.89 10.67 -6.00
N GLU A 170 -23.45 11.12 -4.83
CA GLU A 170 -24.33 11.82 -3.87
C GLU A 170 -24.82 13.17 -4.40
N ARG A 171 -24.07 13.79 -5.32
CA ARG A 171 -24.47 15.06 -5.95
C ARG A 171 -25.20 14.85 -7.27
N THR A 172 -24.74 13.90 -8.09
CA THR A 172 -25.25 13.68 -9.44
C THR A 172 -26.42 12.71 -9.49
N GLY A 173 -26.57 11.89 -8.46
CA GLY A 173 -27.51 10.78 -8.45
C GLY A 173 -27.06 9.57 -9.29
N ARG A 174 -25.89 9.63 -9.95
CA ARG A 174 -25.43 8.63 -10.93
C ARG A 174 -24.10 8.01 -10.56
N GLY A 175 -23.99 6.71 -10.81
CA GLY A 175 -22.73 5.98 -10.73
C GLY A 175 -21.92 6.08 -12.02
N GLY A 176 -21.04 5.11 -12.25
CA GLY A 176 -20.15 5.11 -13.41
C GLY A 176 -19.07 4.04 -13.31
N VAL A 177 -18.09 4.12 -14.22
CA VAL A 177 -16.95 3.20 -14.25
C VAL A 177 -15.72 3.88 -13.66
N VAL A 178 -15.06 3.19 -12.73
CA VAL A 178 -13.72 3.54 -12.24
C VAL A 178 -12.73 2.60 -12.96
N ASP A 179 -12.01 3.12 -13.96
CA ASP A 179 -10.88 2.42 -14.59
C ASP A 179 -9.62 2.62 -13.74
N ALA A 180 -9.27 1.62 -12.96
CA ALA A 180 -8.10 1.64 -12.08
C ALA A 180 -6.95 0.84 -12.71
N SER A 181 -6.25 1.50 -13.63
CA SER A 181 -4.99 1.02 -14.22
C SER A 181 -3.86 1.04 -13.18
N ILE A 182 -3.31 -0.15 -12.85
CA ILE A 182 -2.22 -0.27 -11.88
C ILE A 182 -0.98 0.49 -12.38
N THR A 183 -0.66 0.38 -13.68
CA THR A 183 0.51 1.05 -14.29
C THR A 183 0.37 2.57 -14.23
N ASP A 184 -0.82 3.11 -14.52
CA ASP A 184 -1.05 4.56 -14.43
C ASP A 184 -0.98 5.03 -12.98
N ALA A 185 -1.59 4.28 -12.06
CA ALA A 185 -1.60 4.62 -10.64
C ALA A 185 -0.19 4.61 -10.03
N VAL A 186 0.66 3.62 -10.32
CA VAL A 186 2.04 3.61 -9.78
C VAL A 186 2.88 4.74 -10.36
N THR A 187 2.65 5.10 -11.63
CA THR A 187 3.28 6.26 -12.28
C THR A 187 2.82 7.56 -11.61
N TYR A 188 1.52 7.69 -11.35
CA TYR A 188 0.92 8.85 -10.69
C TYR A 188 1.41 9.00 -9.24
N LEU A 189 1.45 7.91 -8.45
CA LEU A 189 2.00 7.91 -7.08
C LEU A 189 3.47 8.37 -7.04
N SER A 190 4.16 8.24 -8.18
CA SER A 190 5.56 8.59 -8.34
C SER A 190 5.78 10.02 -8.86
N SER A 191 4.73 10.86 -8.87
CA SER A 191 4.79 12.25 -9.33
C SER A 191 5.92 13.06 -8.67
N PHE A 192 6.20 12.86 -7.38
CA PHE A 192 7.33 13.52 -6.70
C PHE A 192 8.67 13.16 -7.35
N LEU A 193 8.85 11.90 -7.73
CA LEU A 193 10.08 11.39 -8.35
C LEU A 193 10.28 12.03 -9.72
N PHE A 194 9.22 12.10 -10.53
CA PHE A 194 9.24 12.79 -11.82
C PHE A 194 9.53 14.28 -11.69
N ALA A 195 8.87 14.96 -10.74
CA ALA A 195 9.05 16.39 -10.51
C ALA A 195 10.47 16.77 -10.08
N HIS A 196 11.19 15.83 -9.44
CA HIS A 196 12.51 16.08 -8.88
C HIS A 196 13.62 15.28 -9.56
N LYS A 197 13.41 14.67 -10.72
CA LYS A 197 14.37 13.76 -11.36
C LYS A 197 15.78 14.36 -11.56
N GLU A 198 15.88 15.68 -11.75
CA GLU A 198 17.16 16.40 -11.92
C GLU A 198 17.75 16.94 -10.59
N ASN A 199 17.06 16.73 -9.46
CA ASN A 199 17.51 17.25 -8.16
C ASN A 199 18.64 16.39 -7.59
N LYS A 200 19.87 16.92 -7.66
CA LYS A 200 21.08 16.25 -7.16
C LYS A 200 21.07 16.02 -5.65
N LEU A 201 20.40 16.86 -4.85
CA LEU A 201 20.28 16.62 -3.41
C LEU A 201 19.46 15.35 -3.12
N ILE A 202 18.63 14.91 -4.06
CA ILE A 202 17.78 13.73 -3.91
C ILE A 202 18.39 12.51 -4.59
N TRP A 203 18.93 12.67 -5.80
CA TRP A 203 19.29 11.54 -6.68
C TRP A 203 20.78 11.32 -6.94
N ASP A 204 21.66 12.20 -6.44
CA ASP A 204 23.10 11.98 -6.52
C ASP A 204 23.49 10.64 -5.88
N GLU A 205 24.45 9.93 -6.47
CA GLU A 205 24.82 8.59 -6.03
C GLU A 205 25.48 8.56 -4.65
N GLN A 206 26.17 9.61 -4.24
CA GLN A 206 26.91 9.66 -2.99
C GLN A 206 26.16 10.45 -1.91
N ILE A 207 25.50 11.54 -2.27
CA ILE A 207 24.86 12.45 -1.31
C ILE A 207 23.34 12.41 -1.35
N GLY A 208 22.73 11.78 -2.38
CA GLY A 208 21.29 11.75 -2.59
C GLY A 208 20.53 11.14 -1.42
N CYS A 209 19.51 11.85 -0.95
CA CYS A 209 18.80 11.50 0.28
C CYS A 209 18.05 10.16 0.22
N PHE A 210 17.57 9.68 -0.93
CA PHE A 210 16.68 8.50 -0.96
C PHE A 210 17.25 7.24 -1.63
N LYS A 211 18.54 7.25 -1.99
CA LYS A 211 19.21 6.08 -2.61
C LYS A 211 19.86 5.12 -1.60
N GLY A 212 19.90 5.46 -0.32
CA GLY A 212 20.52 4.61 0.71
C GLY A 212 22.06 4.70 0.80
N ASN A 213 22.70 5.59 0.04
CA ASN A 213 24.15 5.81 0.06
C ASN A 213 24.59 6.95 0.99
N ASN A 214 23.70 7.88 1.28
CA ASN A 214 23.93 8.96 2.23
C ASN A 214 24.04 8.37 3.65
N PRO A 215 25.11 8.65 4.43
CA PRO A 215 25.28 8.11 5.79
C PRO A 215 24.16 8.53 6.76
N HIS A 216 23.45 9.60 6.44
CA HIS A 216 22.33 10.10 7.23
C HIS A 216 20.98 9.54 6.77
N TYR A 217 20.91 8.79 5.65
CA TYR A 217 19.73 8.09 5.18
C TYR A 217 20.10 6.73 4.61
N ARG A 218 20.23 5.74 5.48
CA ARG A 218 20.83 4.43 5.18
C ARG A 218 20.48 3.38 6.23
N ILE A 219 20.58 2.12 5.83
CA ILE A 219 20.54 0.95 6.70
C ILE A 219 21.97 0.50 7.07
N TYR A 220 22.23 0.24 8.35
CA TYR A 220 23.52 -0.21 8.90
C TYR A 220 23.41 -1.59 9.54
N SER A 221 24.37 -2.47 9.24
CA SER A 221 24.49 -3.77 9.93
C SER A 221 25.05 -3.61 11.34
N THR A 222 24.58 -4.46 12.24
CA THR A 222 24.93 -4.49 13.66
C THR A 222 25.71 -5.75 14.02
N LYS A 223 26.16 -5.87 15.27
CA LYS A 223 27.00 -7.00 15.75
C LYS A 223 26.36 -8.37 15.54
N ASP A 224 25.03 -8.45 15.64
CA ASP A 224 24.22 -9.67 15.53
C ASP A 224 23.68 -9.90 14.10
N ASN A 225 24.28 -9.28 13.08
CA ASN A 225 23.87 -9.35 11.67
C ASN A 225 22.43 -8.88 11.39
N LYS A 226 21.83 -8.15 12.34
CA LYS A 226 20.58 -7.42 12.15
C LYS A 226 20.86 -5.98 11.71
N PHE A 227 19.81 -5.20 11.46
CA PHE A 227 19.97 -3.87 10.88
C PHE A 227 19.31 -2.74 11.69
N ILE A 228 19.92 -1.56 11.60
CA ILE A 228 19.41 -0.28 12.10
C ILE A 228 19.20 0.66 10.91
N ALA A 229 18.04 1.31 10.84
CA ALA A 229 17.78 2.37 9.88
C ALA A 229 18.12 3.74 10.49
N VAL A 230 18.88 4.54 9.76
CA VAL A 230 19.16 5.95 10.04
C VAL A 230 18.47 6.78 8.97
N GLY A 231 17.64 7.74 9.38
CA GLY A 231 16.91 8.67 8.50
C GLY A 231 17.04 10.13 8.96
N ALA A 232 18.22 10.51 9.44
CA ALA A 232 18.52 11.80 10.05
C ALA A 232 18.86 12.88 9.00
N LEU A 233 17.91 13.29 8.16
CA LEU A 233 18.21 14.22 7.06
C LEU A 233 18.52 15.65 7.53
N GLU A 234 17.89 16.11 8.60
CA GLU A 234 18.04 17.47 9.12
C GLU A 234 19.32 17.63 9.95
N PRO A 235 20.06 18.77 9.84
CA PRO A 235 21.36 18.95 10.50
C PRO A 235 21.36 18.68 12.00
N LYS A 236 20.29 19.05 12.72
CA LYS A 236 20.18 18.79 14.17
C LYS A 236 20.19 17.29 14.49
N TYR A 237 19.53 16.46 13.69
CA TYR A 237 19.46 15.01 13.89
C TYR A 237 20.77 14.34 13.48
N GLN A 238 21.40 14.81 12.40
CA GLN A 238 22.75 14.37 12.00
C GLN A 238 23.75 14.54 13.15
N ILE A 239 23.75 15.72 13.77
CA ILE A 239 24.61 16.01 14.93
C ILE A 239 24.28 15.09 16.11
N MET A 240 23.00 14.81 16.38
CA MET A 240 22.60 13.90 17.46
C MET A 240 23.08 12.46 17.22
N VAL A 241 22.95 11.93 16.00
CA VAL A 241 23.50 10.62 15.63
C VAL A 241 25.00 10.59 15.87
N MET A 242 25.74 11.58 15.35
CA MET A 242 27.20 11.64 15.46
C MET A 242 27.66 11.72 16.92
N LYS A 243 27.04 12.58 17.73
CA LYS A 243 27.34 12.69 19.16
C LYS A 243 27.08 11.37 19.91
N THR A 244 25.95 10.72 19.63
CA THR A 244 25.58 9.44 20.27
C THR A 244 26.56 8.33 19.90
N LEU A 245 27.06 8.32 18.66
CA LEU A 245 28.08 7.38 18.21
C LEU A 245 29.50 7.77 18.65
N GLY A 246 29.71 8.94 19.26
CA GLY A 246 31.02 9.48 19.59
C GLY A 246 31.88 9.71 18.34
N ILE A 247 31.30 10.38 17.34
CA ILE A 247 31.93 10.78 16.08
C ILE A 247 32.07 12.31 16.08
N ASP A 248 33.22 12.80 15.61
CA ASP A 248 33.46 14.24 15.43
C ASP A 248 32.54 14.82 14.37
N VAL A 249 31.74 15.83 14.75
CA VAL A 249 30.79 16.55 13.89
C VAL A 249 31.45 17.26 12.71
N SER A 250 32.75 17.52 12.74
CA SER A 250 33.49 18.06 11.59
C SER A 250 33.45 17.15 10.35
N LEU A 251 33.13 15.86 10.55
CA LEU A 251 33.04 14.85 9.50
C LEU A 251 31.67 14.81 8.80
N ILE A 252 30.71 15.66 9.18
CA ILE A 252 29.32 15.60 8.69
C ILE A 252 29.19 15.68 7.17
N THR A 253 30.08 16.42 6.50
CA THR A 253 30.11 16.53 5.02
C THR A 253 31.10 15.57 4.37
N LYS A 254 31.78 14.71 5.13
CA LYS A 254 32.79 13.76 4.63
C LYS A 254 32.16 12.38 4.41
N PHE A 255 31.09 12.34 3.60
CA PHE A 255 30.20 11.20 3.34
C PHE A 255 30.89 9.84 3.35
N LYS A 256 31.85 9.59 2.44
CA LYS A 256 32.56 8.30 2.34
C LYS A 256 33.27 7.90 3.65
N LYS A 257 33.96 8.84 4.29
CA LYS A 257 34.68 8.60 5.55
C LYS A 257 33.70 8.40 6.70
N LEU A 258 32.65 9.22 6.76
CA LEU A 258 31.61 9.13 7.77
C LEU A 258 30.87 7.80 7.69
N THR A 259 30.51 7.34 6.48
CA THR A 259 29.88 6.05 6.23
C THR A 259 30.69 4.91 6.83
N ALA A 260 31.99 4.83 6.52
CA ALA A 260 32.87 3.78 7.04
C ALA A 260 32.93 3.79 8.58
N ILE A 261 33.06 4.97 9.19
CA ILE A 261 33.07 5.11 10.65
C ILE A 261 31.73 4.67 11.26
N MET A 262 30.60 5.07 10.67
CA MET A 262 29.28 4.67 11.15
C MET A 262 29.06 3.16 11.02
N GLU A 263 29.49 2.53 9.93
CA GLU A 263 29.47 1.08 9.76
C GLU A 263 30.27 0.36 10.86
N GLU A 264 31.49 0.83 11.15
CA GLU A 264 32.31 0.28 12.24
C GLU A 264 31.65 0.49 13.62
N LYS A 265 31.03 1.65 13.85
CA LYS A 265 30.36 1.95 15.11
C LYS A 265 29.15 1.05 15.30
N PHE A 266 28.24 0.98 14.34
CA PHE A 266 27.03 0.16 14.45
C PHE A 266 27.34 -1.34 14.61
N LYS A 267 28.44 -1.85 14.03
CA LYS A 267 28.88 -3.25 14.25
C LYS A 267 29.36 -3.58 15.68
N LYS A 268 29.57 -2.60 16.56
CA LYS A 268 30.07 -2.84 17.93
C LYS A 268 29.01 -3.32 18.91
N LYS A 269 27.73 -3.12 18.61
CA LYS A 269 26.60 -3.49 19.47
C LYS A 269 25.52 -4.19 18.66
N THR A 270 24.67 -4.95 19.33
CA THR A 270 23.51 -5.60 18.71
C THR A 270 22.46 -4.57 18.31
N ARG A 271 21.52 -4.94 17.43
CA ARG A 271 20.36 -4.09 17.11
C ARG A 271 19.58 -3.68 18.35
N GLU A 272 19.41 -4.58 19.32
CA GLU A 272 18.67 -4.29 20.56
C GLU A 272 19.41 -3.28 21.44
N GLU A 273 20.72 -3.44 21.63
CA GLU A 273 21.53 -2.46 22.37
C GLU A 273 21.46 -1.07 21.72
N TRP A 274 21.52 -0.98 20.39
CA TRP A 274 21.35 0.31 19.69
C TRP A 274 19.94 0.86 19.83
N THR A 275 18.93 0.02 19.74
CA THR A 275 17.53 0.43 19.94
C THR A 275 17.34 1.06 21.30
N GLN A 276 17.90 0.48 22.36
CA GLN A 276 17.87 1.02 23.72
C GLN A 276 18.62 2.36 23.84
N ILE A 277 19.81 2.47 23.22
CA ILE A 277 20.60 3.70 23.22
C ILE A 277 19.84 4.85 22.56
N PHE A 278 19.19 4.59 21.41
CA PHE A 278 18.48 5.61 20.64
C PHE A 278 17.03 5.83 21.07
N ASN A 279 16.46 5.00 21.95
CA ASN A 279 15.03 5.00 22.29
C ASN A 279 14.49 6.38 22.74
N ASN A 280 15.30 7.16 23.45
CA ASN A 280 14.92 8.49 23.97
C ASN A 280 15.69 9.63 23.29
N ILE A 281 16.32 9.37 22.14
CA ILE A 281 17.09 10.36 21.39
C ILE A 281 16.36 10.66 20.08
N ASP A 282 16.04 11.92 19.84
CA ASP A 282 15.42 12.38 18.60
C ASP A 282 16.45 12.43 17.47
N ALA A 283 16.89 11.25 17.02
CA ALA A 283 17.99 11.07 16.07
C ALA A 283 17.56 10.37 14.78
N CYS A 284 16.26 10.07 14.61
CA CYS A 284 15.75 9.33 13.46
C CYS A 284 16.46 7.98 13.24
N VAL A 285 16.75 7.27 14.34
CA VAL A 285 17.40 5.94 14.32
C VAL A 285 16.44 4.89 14.88
N THR A 286 16.18 3.84 14.12
CA THR A 286 15.19 2.80 14.49
C THR A 286 15.67 1.40 14.09
N PRO A 287 15.22 0.33 14.79
CA PRO A 287 15.48 -1.03 14.36
C PRO A 287 14.76 -1.35 13.05
N VAL A 288 15.44 -2.05 12.15
CA VAL A 288 14.77 -2.76 11.05
C VAL A 288 14.24 -4.07 11.63
N LEU A 289 12.93 -4.22 11.66
CA LEU A 289 12.24 -5.37 12.23
C LEU A 289 11.95 -6.43 11.17
N ASP A 290 12.03 -7.69 11.59
CA ASP A 290 11.47 -8.81 10.82
C ASP A 290 9.95 -8.85 10.97
N ILE A 291 9.24 -9.47 10.02
CA ILE A 291 7.76 -9.50 10.00
C ILE A 291 7.17 -10.08 11.31
N ASP A 292 7.82 -11.10 11.87
CA ASP A 292 7.41 -11.78 13.11
C ASP A 292 7.67 -10.93 14.38
N GLU A 293 8.51 -9.89 14.27
CA GLU A 293 8.83 -8.99 15.38
C GLU A 293 7.86 -7.80 15.46
N VAL A 294 7.19 -7.48 14.35
CA VAL A 294 6.37 -6.25 14.22
C VAL A 294 5.24 -6.21 15.25
N GLN A 295 4.54 -7.33 15.49
CA GLN A 295 3.43 -7.38 16.45
C GLN A 295 3.90 -7.09 17.88
N ASN A 296 5.15 -7.45 18.21
CA ASN A 296 5.73 -7.25 19.52
C ASN A 296 6.41 -5.87 19.68
N ASN A 297 6.50 -5.07 18.63
CA ASN A 297 7.09 -3.74 18.73
C ASN A 297 6.21 -2.77 19.56
N SER A 298 6.83 -1.92 20.37
CA SER A 298 6.14 -0.99 21.28
C SER A 298 5.24 0.02 20.56
N LEU A 299 5.63 0.52 19.39
CA LEU A 299 4.80 1.40 18.56
C LEU A 299 3.55 0.66 18.08
N GLN A 300 3.71 -0.57 17.59
CA GLN A 300 2.62 -1.34 17.01
C GLN A 300 1.62 -1.81 18.07
N ARG A 301 2.12 -2.23 19.24
CA ARG A 301 1.30 -2.55 20.41
C ARG A 301 0.58 -1.33 20.98
N SER A 302 1.29 -0.22 21.20
CA SER A 302 0.68 0.99 21.78
C SER A 302 -0.38 1.59 20.87
N ARG A 303 -0.22 1.46 19.55
CA ARG A 303 -1.25 1.84 18.59
C ARG A 303 -2.32 0.76 18.45
N GLY A 304 -2.09 -0.51 18.77
CA GLY A 304 -3.05 -1.58 18.57
C GLY A 304 -3.32 -1.85 17.09
N ILE A 305 -2.26 -1.84 16.27
CA ILE A 305 -2.39 -2.18 14.84
C ILE A 305 -2.65 -3.68 14.64
N PHE A 306 -2.27 -4.52 15.59
CA PHE A 306 -2.66 -5.93 15.66
C PHE A 306 -3.56 -6.10 16.87
N LYS A 307 -4.70 -6.78 16.71
CA LYS A 307 -5.55 -7.20 17.82
C LYS A 307 -5.18 -8.63 18.19
N ASP A 308 -5.43 -9.00 19.45
CA ASP A 308 -5.18 -10.36 19.92
C ASP A 308 -5.98 -11.37 19.06
N GLY A 309 -5.27 -12.34 18.49
CA GLY A 309 -5.83 -13.37 17.61
C GLY A 309 -5.97 -13.00 16.13
N ASP A 310 -5.73 -11.73 15.74
CA ASP A 310 -5.75 -11.32 14.33
C ASP A 310 -4.41 -11.60 13.65
N ALA A 311 -4.43 -12.35 12.55
CA ALA A 311 -3.25 -12.59 11.71
C ALA A 311 -2.88 -11.36 10.82
N LEU A 312 -3.83 -10.45 10.60
CA LEU A 312 -3.68 -9.30 9.71
C LEU A 312 -3.75 -7.97 10.48
N PRO A 313 -3.01 -6.92 10.05
CA PRO A 313 -3.10 -5.61 10.67
C PRO A 313 -4.51 -5.00 10.54
N GLN A 314 -4.87 -4.14 11.48
CA GLN A 314 -6.08 -3.32 11.46
C GLN A 314 -5.98 -2.25 10.36
N PRO A 315 -7.11 -1.79 9.81
CA PRO A 315 -7.12 -0.76 8.78
C PRO A 315 -6.45 0.55 9.22
N SER A 316 -5.80 1.20 8.25
CA SER A 316 -5.28 2.56 8.34
C SER A 316 -5.71 3.31 7.07
N PRO A 317 -6.13 4.60 7.15
CA PRO A 317 -6.10 5.48 8.33
C PRO A 317 -7.19 5.15 9.36
N ARG A 318 -7.06 5.74 10.56
CA ARG A 318 -8.12 5.75 11.57
C ARG A 318 -9.00 6.97 11.40
N ILE A 319 -10.29 6.74 11.24
CA ILE A 319 -11.29 7.82 11.21
C ILE A 319 -11.87 7.98 12.60
N TYR A 320 -11.66 9.17 13.18
CA TYR A 320 -12.24 9.56 14.46
C TYR A 320 -13.35 10.57 14.21
N PRO A 321 -14.64 10.18 14.31
CA PRO A 321 -15.76 11.11 14.20
C PRO A 321 -15.63 12.23 15.22
N SER A 322 -16.08 13.44 14.87
CA SER A 322 -16.05 14.60 15.78
C SER A 322 -16.72 14.31 17.14
N THR A 323 -17.77 13.50 17.14
CA THR A 323 -18.50 13.05 18.34
C THR A 323 -17.67 12.19 19.29
N ILE A 324 -16.62 11.54 18.79
CA ILE A 324 -15.71 10.69 19.57
C ILE A 324 -14.37 11.41 19.80
N TYR A 325 -13.93 12.24 18.86
CA TYR A 325 -12.61 12.87 18.88
C TYR A 325 -12.33 13.61 20.19
N ALA A 326 -13.29 14.40 20.69
CA ALA A 326 -13.15 15.14 21.95
C ALA A 326 -12.87 14.24 23.17
N LYS A 327 -13.30 12.97 23.13
CA LYS A 327 -13.09 12.00 24.23
C LYS A 327 -11.72 11.30 24.15
N ILE A 328 -11.08 11.33 22.99
CA ILE A 328 -9.81 10.64 22.74
C ILE A 328 -8.65 11.59 22.50
N SER A 329 -8.92 12.88 22.28
CA SER A 329 -7.89 13.88 21.95
C SER A 329 -6.85 14.05 23.05
N SER A 330 -7.19 13.80 24.32
CA SER A 330 -6.23 13.80 25.42
C SER A 330 -5.32 12.56 25.45
N LYS A 331 -5.62 11.54 24.66
CA LYS A 331 -4.85 10.29 24.52
C LYS A 331 -4.08 10.23 23.18
N LEU A 332 -4.30 11.21 22.30
CA LEU A 332 -3.56 11.38 21.04
C LEU A 332 -2.37 12.31 21.27
#